data_AF-M4E931-F1
#
_entry.id   AF-M4E931-F1
#
_cell.length_a   1.000
_cell.length_b   1.000
_cell.length_c   1.000
_cell.angle_alpha   90.00
_cell.angle_beta   90.00
_cell.angle_gamma   90.00
#
_symmetry.space_group_name_H-M   'P 1'
#
loop_
_entity.id
_entity.type
_entity.pdbx_description
1 polymer ?
#
loop_
_entity_poly.entity_id
_entity_poly.type
_entity_poly.pdbx_seq_one_letter_code
_entity_poly.pdbx_strand_id
1 'polypeptide(L)'
;MAEVENNVNAAPVSDDELYGFKRQEMYTGTLAGSVAPYGRHVFLCYKSHETWLPRVEAEGLPQRFAKSFKDRRADFAVKTNLTVCGGGGSDGDVLIFPEMIRYKAIKETDVDAFVEDVLVNGKPWTSGVQEELSGSFVFVCAHGSRDKRCGVCGPALMEKFDQEIGSRGLSGKIFVMPCSHIGGHKYAGNLIVFSPDSAGNVSGHWYGYVTPDDVPAMLDQHIAKGEIIQNLSRGKMGLIPEGEEAVKEDKHKIPNGNGVQVENKGFTGGCCQGANGVSCCQEQTPEPVKKEGSVKKNWFRSIEKEELLLGAAAVGAVATIAVAYSIYRKSG
;
A
#
# COMPACT_ATOMS: atom_id res chain seq x y z
N MET A 1 3.39 -44.87 41.41
CA MET A 1 3.57 -44.70 39.96
C MET A 1 2.41 -43.85 39.49
N ALA A 2 2.64 -42.55 39.30
CA ALA A 2 1.64 -41.64 38.77
C ALA A 2 1.93 -41.49 37.27
N GLU A 3 0.97 -41.87 36.44
CA GLU A 3 1.04 -41.71 34.99
C GLU A 3 0.93 -40.21 34.67
N VAL A 4 1.95 -39.70 33.98
CA VAL A 4 1.91 -38.37 33.38
C VAL A 4 1.14 -38.50 32.08
N GLU A 5 -0.14 -38.10 32.11
CA GLU A 5 -0.91 -37.89 30.89
C GLU A 5 -0.30 -36.73 30.10
N ASN A 6 0.56 -37.07 29.14
CA ASN A 6 0.98 -36.15 28.10
C ASN A 6 -0.23 -35.87 27.20
N ASN A 7 -0.90 -34.75 27.45
CA ASN A 7 -1.96 -34.24 26.60
C ASN A 7 -1.37 -33.67 25.30
N VAL A 8 -1.04 -34.55 24.36
CA VAL A 8 -0.54 -34.19 23.03
C VAL A 8 -1.71 -34.10 22.05
N ASN A 9 -2.51 -33.04 22.16
CA ASN A 9 -3.57 -32.74 21.19
C ASN A 9 -3.83 -31.22 21.07
N ALA A 10 -2.76 -30.43 20.93
CA ALA A 10 -2.91 -29.08 20.41
C ALA A 10 -3.08 -29.17 18.88
N ALA A 11 -4.27 -28.81 18.38
CA ALA A 11 -4.48 -28.63 16.95
C ALA A 11 -3.45 -27.63 16.39
N PRO A 12 -2.97 -27.80 15.14
CA PRO A 12 -2.05 -26.83 14.56
C PRO A 12 -2.71 -25.45 14.53
N VAL A 13 -2.08 -24.47 15.18
CA VAL A 13 -2.53 -23.08 15.19
C VAL A 13 -2.59 -22.57 13.75
N SER A 14 -3.69 -21.94 13.37
CA SER A 14 -3.90 -21.47 12.01
C SER A 14 -3.00 -20.29 11.64
N ASP A 15 -2.69 -20.12 10.35
CA ASP A 15 -1.94 -18.96 9.85
C ASP A 15 -2.60 -17.63 10.23
N ASP A 16 -3.92 -17.61 10.40
CA ASP A 16 -4.70 -16.43 10.81
C ASP A 16 -4.50 -16.09 12.31
N GLU A 17 -4.37 -17.09 13.17
CA GLU A 17 -4.06 -16.92 14.60
C GLU A 17 -2.60 -16.52 14.83
N LEU A 18 -1.67 -16.95 13.97
CA LEU A 18 -0.25 -16.62 14.06
C LEU A 18 0.09 -15.27 13.41
N TYR A 19 -0.50 -15.02 12.24
CA TYR A 19 -0.08 -13.92 11.36
C TYR A 19 -1.24 -13.09 10.82
N GLY A 20 -2.50 -13.49 10.98
CA GLY A 20 -3.66 -12.79 10.43
C GLY A 20 -4.35 -11.87 11.43
N PHE A 21 -5.68 -11.82 11.37
CA PHE A 21 -6.51 -10.91 12.17
C PHE A 21 -6.93 -11.50 13.51
N LYS A 22 -6.65 -12.79 13.76
CA LYS A 22 -6.95 -13.48 15.03
C LYS A 22 -5.77 -13.54 15.99
N ARG A 23 -4.67 -12.84 15.68
CA ARG A 23 -3.53 -12.71 16.59
C ARG A 23 -3.95 -12.14 17.93
N GLN A 24 -3.44 -12.71 19.02
CA GLN A 24 -3.84 -12.32 20.38
C GLN A 24 -3.47 -10.87 20.73
N GLU A 25 -2.40 -10.33 20.14
CA GLU A 25 -1.95 -8.97 20.39
C GLU A 25 -2.63 -7.90 19.51
N MET A 26 -3.64 -8.26 18.72
CA MET A 26 -4.42 -7.28 17.96
C MET A 26 -4.95 -6.17 18.88
N TYR A 27 -4.89 -4.93 18.41
CA TYR A 27 -5.37 -3.74 19.14
C TYR A 27 -4.65 -3.40 20.45
N THR A 28 -3.56 -4.09 20.80
CA THR A 28 -2.82 -3.83 22.05
C THR A 28 -1.84 -2.65 21.95
N GLY A 29 -1.37 -2.33 20.75
CA GLY A 29 -0.37 -1.28 20.56
C GLY A 29 -0.96 0.09 20.27
N THR A 30 -0.31 1.15 20.75
CA THR A 30 -0.68 2.54 20.45
C THR A 30 -0.46 2.87 18.97
N LEU A 31 -1.54 3.18 18.25
CA LEU A 31 -1.49 3.56 16.84
C LEU A 31 -1.21 5.06 16.65
N ALA A 32 -1.96 5.92 17.34
CA ALA A 32 -1.91 7.37 17.17
C ALA A 32 -0.48 7.91 17.33
N GLY A 33 -0.04 8.70 16.35
CA GLY A 33 1.30 9.29 16.34
C GLY A 33 2.43 8.32 15.97
N SER A 34 2.12 7.10 15.50
CA SER A 34 3.14 6.12 15.08
C SER A 34 3.77 6.40 13.71
N VAL A 35 3.32 7.45 13.02
CA VAL A 35 3.83 7.87 11.71
C VAL A 35 4.50 9.23 11.85
N ALA A 36 5.81 9.30 11.56
CA ALA A 36 6.49 10.59 11.56
C ALA A 36 5.95 11.50 10.45
N PRO A 37 5.83 12.81 10.71
CA PRO A 37 5.42 13.80 9.72
C PRO A 37 6.31 13.80 8.47
N TYR A 38 5.68 14.02 7.31
CA TYR A 38 6.31 14.12 5.99
C TYR A 38 5.36 14.82 5.01
N GLY A 39 5.90 15.45 3.97
CA GLY A 39 5.15 16.30 3.05
C GLY A 39 4.72 15.63 1.74
N ARG A 40 5.46 14.61 1.29
CA ARG A 40 5.22 13.95 -0.01
C ARG A 40 5.40 12.44 0.06
N HIS A 41 4.54 11.69 -0.60
CA HIS A 41 4.69 10.24 -0.81
C HIS A 41 4.85 9.94 -2.30
N VAL A 42 5.93 9.24 -2.64
CA VAL A 42 6.20 8.75 -3.98
C VAL A 42 6.00 7.24 -3.98
N PHE A 43 5.16 6.75 -4.89
CA PHE A 43 4.96 5.32 -5.13
C PHE A 43 5.53 4.92 -6.48
N LEU A 44 6.47 3.99 -6.50
CA LEU A 44 6.96 3.36 -7.73
C LEU A 44 6.12 2.10 -8.01
N CYS A 45 5.44 2.05 -9.14
CA CYS A 45 4.73 0.87 -9.63
C CYS A 45 5.73 -0.16 -10.15
N TYR A 46 5.74 -1.37 -9.59
CA TYR A 46 6.70 -2.40 -10.01
C TYR A 46 6.19 -3.80 -9.69
N LYS A 47 5.94 -4.62 -10.70
CA LYS A 47 5.60 -6.05 -10.62
C LYS A 47 4.43 -6.37 -9.67
N SER A 48 4.05 -7.64 -9.61
CA SER A 48 3.11 -8.11 -8.59
C SER A 48 3.80 -8.22 -7.23
N HIS A 49 3.08 -7.85 -6.16
CA HIS A 49 3.57 -7.95 -4.78
C HIS A 49 3.95 -9.39 -4.37
N GLU A 50 3.36 -10.39 -5.02
CA GLU A 50 3.66 -11.80 -4.83
C GLU A 50 5.07 -12.19 -5.30
N THR A 51 5.66 -11.39 -6.19
CA THR A 51 6.97 -11.65 -6.82
C THR A 51 8.10 -10.83 -6.21
N TRP A 52 7.80 -9.94 -5.26
CA TRP A 52 8.82 -9.09 -4.65
C TRP A 52 9.76 -9.90 -3.77
N LEU A 53 11.05 -9.59 -3.90
CA LEU A 53 12.07 -10.03 -2.95
C LEU A 53 11.80 -9.43 -1.56
N PRO A 54 12.26 -10.06 -0.46
CA PRO A 54 12.09 -9.50 0.89
C PRO A 54 12.55 -8.03 0.99
N ARG A 55 13.57 -7.65 0.23
CA ARG A 55 13.91 -6.25 -0.04
C ARG A 55 13.65 -5.96 -1.51
N VAL A 56 12.52 -5.34 -1.81
CA VAL A 56 12.11 -5.03 -3.20
C VAL A 56 13.09 -4.08 -3.89
N GLU A 57 13.80 -3.25 -3.12
CA GLU A 57 14.82 -2.31 -3.58
C GLU A 57 16.21 -2.96 -3.77
N ALA A 58 16.31 -4.30 -3.75
CA ALA A 58 17.58 -5.00 -3.89
C ALA A 58 18.08 -5.08 -5.34
N GLU A 59 17.19 -5.03 -6.33
CA GLU A 59 17.55 -5.16 -7.75
C GLU A 59 16.64 -4.34 -8.68
N GLY A 60 17.11 -4.16 -9.92
CA GLY A 60 16.36 -3.56 -11.02
C GLY A 60 15.93 -2.11 -10.78
N LEU A 61 14.80 -1.74 -11.38
CA LEU A 61 14.26 -0.38 -11.30
C LEU A 61 14.05 0.13 -9.87
N PRO A 62 13.47 -0.64 -8.91
CA PRO A 62 13.36 -0.19 -7.52
C PRO A 62 14.71 0.12 -6.89
N GLN A 63 15.75 -0.67 -7.15
CA GLN A 63 17.09 -0.41 -6.64
C GLN A 63 17.66 0.89 -7.20
N ARG A 64 17.59 1.08 -8.53
CA ARG A 64 18.08 2.30 -9.18
C ARG A 64 17.35 3.53 -8.66
N PHE A 65 16.03 3.46 -8.54
CA PHE A 65 15.20 4.53 -8.01
C PHE A 65 15.51 4.84 -6.55
N ALA A 66 15.56 3.83 -5.68
CA ALA A 66 15.86 4.01 -4.26
C ALA A 66 17.27 4.60 -4.03
N LYS A 67 18.25 4.20 -4.85
CA LYS A 67 19.60 4.78 -4.81
C LYS A 67 19.59 6.27 -5.15
N SER A 68 19.05 6.63 -6.31
CA SER A 68 18.99 8.02 -6.77
C SER A 68 18.18 8.90 -5.79
N PHE A 69 17.04 8.40 -5.33
CA PHE A 69 16.20 9.04 -4.32
C PHE A 69 16.96 9.31 -3.01
N LYS A 70 17.75 8.34 -2.53
CA LYS A 70 18.55 8.49 -1.31
C LYS A 70 19.67 9.50 -1.49
N ASP A 71 20.37 9.44 -2.62
CA ASP A 71 21.51 10.32 -2.91
C ASP A 71 21.09 11.79 -3.01
N ARG A 72 19.86 12.06 -3.46
CA ARG A 72 19.30 13.41 -3.63
C ARG A 72 18.35 13.86 -2.53
N ARG A 73 18.16 13.03 -1.49
CA ARG A 73 17.18 13.27 -0.41
C ARG A 73 17.32 14.62 0.28
N ALA A 74 18.56 15.10 0.45
CA ALA A 74 18.85 16.36 1.12
C ALA A 74 18.41 17.58 0.29
N ASP A 75 18.23 17.41 -1.02
CA ASP A 75 17.85 18.48 -1.95
C ASP A 75 16.32 18.60 -2.10
N PHE A 76 15.54 17.70 -1.49
CA PHE A 76 14.08 17.74 -1.59
C PHE A 76 13.50 18.88 -0.74
N ALA A 77 12.61 19.67 -1.34
CA ALA A 77 11.93 20.79 -0.67
C ALA A 77 11.09 20.36 0.54
N VAL A 78 10.59 19.12 0.56
CA VAL A 78 9.85 18.54 1.68
C VAL A 78 10.34 17.13 1.97
N LYS A 79 10.20 16.71 3.23
CA LYS A 79 10.46 15.32 3.62
C LYS A 79 9.56 14.40 2.79
N THR A 80 10.21 13.58 1.96
CA THR A 80 9.56 12.70 1.00
C THR A 80 9.79 11.24 1.36
N ASN A 81 8.75 10.42 1.27
CA ASN A 81 8.81 8.97 1.41
C ASN A 81 8.75 8.29 0.04
N LEU A 82 9.44 7.17 -0.10
CA LEU A 82 9.39 6.31 -1.27
C LEU A 82 8.85 4.93 -0.86
N THR A 83 7.84 4.45 -1.58
CA THR A 83 7.25 3.12 -1.41
C THR A 83 7.12 2.45 -2.78
N VAL A 84 7.24 1.13 -2.85
CA VAL A 84 6.91 0.39 -4.07
C VAL A 84 5.44 -0.06 -3.99
N CYS A 85 4.69 0.06 -5.07
CA CYS A 85 3.33 -0.45 -5.18
C CYS A 85 3.19 -1.42 -6.34
N GLY A 86 2.15 -2.27 -6.30
CA GLY A 86 1.91 -3.28 -7.33
C GLY A 86 1.78 -2.63 -8.69
N GLY A 87 2.65 -3.01 -9.61
CA GLY A 87 2.66 -2.44 -10.95
C GLY A 87 1.57 -3.01 -11.84
N GLY A 88 1.23 -4.30 -11.71
CA GLY A 88 0.22 -4.94 -12.58
C GLY A 88 0.63 -4.85 -14.05
N GLY A 89 0.06 -3.89 -14.79
CA GLY A 89 0.42 -3.56 -16.18
C GLY A 89 1.06 -2.17 -16.36
N SER A 90 1.39 -1.47 -15.28
CA SER A 90 1.98 -0.13 -15.24
C SER A 90 3.34 -0.12 -14.56
N ASP A 91 4.14 -1.15 -14.81
CA ASP A 91 5.51 -1.24 -14.31
C ASP A 91 6.33 -0.02 -14.78
N GLY A 92 6.99 0.63 -13.82
CA GLY A 92 7.76 1.85 -14.04
C GLY A 92 6.96 3.14 -13.89
N ASP A 93 5.65 3.08 -13.66
CA ASP A 93 4.90 4.30 -13.35
C ASP A 93 5.25 4.82 -11.95
N VAL A 94 5.21 6.14 -11.78
CA VAL A 94 5.43 6.80 -10.51
C VAL A 94 4.25 7.67 -10.15
N LEU A 95 3.65 7.41 -8.99
CA LEU A 95 2.53 8.15 -8.42
C LEU A 95 3.05 9.09 -7.33
N ILE A 96 2.64 10.35 -7.34
CA ILE A 96 3.07 11.35 -6.36
C ILE A 96 1.86 11.95 -5.66
N PHE A 97 1.88 11.91 -4.33
CA PHE A 97 0.87 12.48 -3.44
C PHE A 97 1.53 13.48 -2.47
N PRO A 98 0.85 14.58 -2.07
CA PRO A 98 -0.56 14.91 -2.32
C PRO A 98 -0.87 15.46 -3.71
N GLU A 99 0.11 15.62 -4.58
CA GLU A 99 -0.03 16.29 -5.88
C GLU A 99 -0.99 15.58 -6.85
N MET A 100 -1.33 14.30 -6.61
CA MET A 100 -2.22 13.51 -7.46
C MET A 100 -1.71 13.43 -8.90
N ILE A 101 -0.43 13.15 -9.08
CA ILE A 101 0.21 13.07 -10.40
C ILE A 101 0.75 11.65 -10.64
N ARG A 102 0.61 11.17 -11.88
CA ARG A 102 1.24 9.96 -12.39
C ARG A 102 2.22 10.29 -13.51
N TYR A 103 3.41 9.75 -13.42
CA TYR A 103 4.38 9.70 -14.51
C TYR A 103 4.49 8.29 -15.04
N LYS A 104 4.47 8.11 -16.36
CA LYS A 104 4.36 6.78 -16.96
C LYS A 104 5.70 6.22 -17.43
N ALA A 105 5.84 4.92 -17.25
CA ALA A 105 6.85 4.05 -17.85
C ALA A 105 8.28 4.57 -17.68
N ILE A 106 8.64 5.00 -16.46
CA ILE A 106 10.00 5.41 -16.13
C ILE A 106 10.92 4.20 -16.23
N LYS A 107 11.99 4.33 -17.00
CA LYS A 107 13.00 3.28 -17.16
C LYS A 107 14.18 3.53 -16.23
N GLU A 108 15.02 2.51 -16.03
CA GLU A 108 16.23 2.63 -15.22
C GLU A 108 17.18 3.74 -15.70
N THR A 109 17.24 3.97 -17.01
CA THR A 109 18.03 5.03 -17.65
C THR A 109 17.52 6.43 -17.34
N ASP A 110 16.25 6.56 -17.00
CA ASP A 110 15.54 7.82 -16.86
C ASP A 110 15.50 8.32 -15.42
N VAL A 111 15.76 7.43 -14.45
CA VAL A 111 15.60 7.68 -13.02
C VAL A 111 16.30 8.95 -12.55
N ASP A 112 17.56 9.17 -12.91
CA ASP A 112 18.31 10.31 -12.37
C ASP A 112 17.76 11.64 -12.90
N ALA A 113 17.40 11.68 -14.18
CA ALA A 113 16.76 12.86 -14.78
C ALA A 113 15.37 13.10 -14.16
N PHE A 114 14.60 12.04 -13.91
CA PHE A 114 13.31 12.14 -13.24
C PHE A 114 13.43 12.68 -11.82
N VAL A 115 14.36 12.13 -11.02
CA VAL A 115 14.59 12.58 -9.63
C VAL A 115 15.02 14.05 -9.62
N GLU A 116 15.91 14.44 -10.53
CA GLU A 116 16.35 15.83 -10.68
C GLU A 116 15.19 16.77 -11.06
N ASP A 117 14.48 16.49 -12.15
CA ASP A 117 13.44 17.37 -12.65
C ASP A 117 12.27 17.47 -11.66
N VAL A 118 11.76 16.33 -11.19
CA VAL A 118 10.49 16.25 -10.46
C VAL A 118 10.68 16.38 -8.95
N LEU A 119 11.59 15.61 -8.36
CA LEU A 119 11.70 15.52 -6.90
C LEU A 119 12.56 16.62 -6.30
N VAL A 120 13.63 17.02 -7.00
CA VAL A 120 14.51 18.12 -6.59
C VAL A 120 13.99 19.46 -7.06
N ASN A 121 13.77 19.63 -8.37
CA ASN A 121 13.42 20.92 -8.95
C ASN A 121 11.91 21.23 -8.98
N GLY A 122 11.05 20.25 -8.69
CA GLY A 122 9.59 20.44 -8.69
C GLY A 122 9.01 20.75 -10.08
N LYS A 123 9.68 20.36 -11.15
CA LYS A 123 9.28 20.59 -12.53
C LYS A 123 8.68 19.32 -13.15
N PRO A 124 7.74 19.44 -14.09
CA PRO A 124 7.30 18.30 -14.90
C PRO A 124 8.49 17.60 -15.55
N TRP A 125 8.48 16.26 -15.52
CA TRP A 125 9.52 15.48 -16.18
C TRP A 125 9.47 15.68 -17.69
N THR A 126 10.57 16.20 -18.25
CA THR A 126 10.61 16.66 -19.65
C THR A 126 10.49 15.55 -20.70
N SER A 127 10.89 14.33 -20.36
CA SER A 127 10.95 13.19 -21.28
C SER A 127 9.76 12.23 -21.16
N GLY A 128 8.82 12.51 -20.26
CA GLY A 128 7.76 11.57 -19.89
C GLY A 128 6.35 12.06 -20.18
N VAL A 129 5.41 11.12 -20.08
CA VAL A 129 3.98 11.42 -20.06
C VAL A 129 3.55 11.61 -18.60
N GLN A 130 2.98 12.78 -18.33
CA GLN A 130 2.36 13.12 -17.06
C GLN A 130 0.83 13.07 -17.18
N GLU A 131 0.18 12.46 -16.19
CA GLU A 131 -1.28 12.39 -16.08
C GLU A 131 -1.71 12.85 -14.69
N GLU A 132 -2.85 13.56 -14.62
CA GLU A 132 -3.52 13.86 -13.36
C GLU A 132 -4.31 12.64 -12.89
N LEU A 133 -4.19 12.33 -11.60
CA LEU A 133 -4.96 11.28 -10.95
C LEU A 133 -6.26 11.86 -10.40
N SER A 134 -7.34 11.09 -10.51
CA SER A 134 -8.64 11.42 -9.91
C SER A 134 -9.16 10.25 -9.08
N GLY A 135 -10.07 10.54 -8.16
CA GLY A 135 -10.61 9.55 -7.23
C GLY A 135 -9.75 9.37 -5.97
N SER A 136 -9.98 8.25 -5.29
CA SER A 136 -9.34 7.92 -4.01
C SER A 136 -8.45 6.70 -4.16
N PHE A 137 -7.30 6.69 -3.48
CA PHE A 137 -6.30 5.64 -3.56
C PHE A 137 -6.07 5.02 -2.19
N VAL A 138 -6.13 3.69 -2.11
CA VAL A 138 -5.90 2.89 -0.91
C VAL A 138 -4.69 1.99 -1.17
N PHE A 139 -3.58 2.26 -0.48
CA PHE A 139 -2.37 1.45 -0.55
C PHE A 139 -2.34 0.48 0.64
N VAL A 140 -2.47 -0.81 0.39
CA VAL A 140 -2.50 -1.86 1.41
C VAL A 140 -1.16 -2.57 1.46
N CYS A 141 -0.51 -2.61 2.63
CA CYS A 141 0.76 -3.30 2.77
C CYS A 141 0.57 -4.82 2.63
N ALA A 142 1.04 -5.38 1.52
CA ALA A 142 0.87 -6.81 1.15
C ALA A 142 2.21 -7.53 0.90
N HIS A 143 3.31 -6.99 1.45
CA HIS A 143 4.67 -7.48 1.20
C HIS A 143 4.99 -8.77 1.97
N GLY A 144 4.51 -9.91 1.48
CA GLY A 144 4.57 -11.19 2.19
C GLY A 144 5.97 -11.80 2.35
N SER A 145 6.87 -11.57 1.40
CA SER A 145 8.26 -12.04 1.48
C SER A 145 9.08 -11.24 2.50
N ARG A 146 8.70 -9.99 2.77
CA ARG A 146 9.32 -9.13 3.79
C ARG A 146 8.72 -9.34 5.17
N ASP A 147 7.41 -9.49 5.25
CA ASP A 147 6.69 -9.65 6.51
C ASP A 147 5.46 -10.56 6.33
N LYS A 148 5.46 -11.69 7.04
CA LYS A 148 4.41 -12.70 6.94
C LYS A 148 3.05 -12.17 7.40
N ARG A 149 2.98 -11.23 8.36
CA ARG A 149 1.72 -10.63 8.80
C ARG A 149 1.10 -9.80 7.69
N CYS A 150 1.90 -8.99 7.01
CA CYS A 150 1.46 -8.26 5.82
C CYS A 150 1.07 -9.20 4.68
N GLY A 151 1.80 -10.31 4.50
CA GLY A 151 1.49 -11.32 3.48
C GLY A 151 0.17 -12.07 3.71
N VAL A 152 -0.28 -12.21 4.97
CA VAL A 152 -1.57 -12.84 5.31
C VAL A 152 -2.70 -11.81 5.33
N CYS A 153 -2.51 -10.68 6.02
CA CYS A 153 -3.56 -9.66 6.17
C CYS A 153 -3.83 -8.87 4.88
N GLY A 154 -2.79 -8.53 4.11
CA GLY A 154 -2.89 -7.64 2.95
C GLY A 154 -3.83 -8.17 1.85
N PRO A 155 -3.62 -9.40 1.34
CA PRO A 155 -4.48 -10.00 0.31
C PRO A 155 -5.96 -10.07 0.72
N ALA A 156 -6.26 -10.48 1.96
CA ALA A 156 -7.63 -10.55 2.46
C ALA A 156 -8.32 -9.18 2.50
N LEU A 157 -7.59 -8.12 2.86
CA LEU A 157 -8.11 -6.75 2.80
C LEU A 157 -8.39 -6.29 1.38
N MET A 158 -7.44 -6.51 0.46
CA MET A 158 -7.60 -6.12 -0.93
C MET A 158 -8.82 -6.80 -1.56
N GLU A 159 -8.97 -8.11 -1.35
CA GLU A 159 -10.13 -8.86 -1.82
C GLU A 159 -11.45 -8.26 -1.28
N LYS A 160 -11.50 -7.94 0.01
CA LYS A 160 -12.69 -7.34 0.60
C LYS A 160 -12.98 -5.94 0.06
N PHE A 161 -11.96 -5.10 -0.13
CA PHE A 161 -12.12 -3.80 -0.78
C PHE A 161 -12.67 -3.95 -2.21
N ASP A 162 -12.10 -4.85 -3.02
CA ASP A 162 -12.54 -5.06 -4.40
C ASP A 162 -14.00 -5.53 -4.47
N GLN A 163 -14.42 -6.42 -3.58
CA GLN A 163 -15.80 -6.87 -3.46
C GLN A 163 -16.77 -5.72 -3.12
N GLU A 164 -16.43 -4.90 -2.11
CA GLU A 164 -17.27 -3.77 -1.67
C GLU A 164 -17.31 -2.66 -2.73
N ILE A 165 -16.17 -2.33 -3.35
CA ILE A 165 -16.09 -1.33 -4.42
C ILE A 165 -16.93 -1.77 -5.63
N GLY A 166 -16.81 -3.04 -6.03
CA GLY A 166 -17.56 -3.60 -7.16
C GLY A 166 -19.07 -3.63 -6.90
N SER A 167 -19.50 -4.13 -5.74
CA SER A 167 -20.92 -4.20 -5.38
C SER A 167 -21.59 -2.84 -5.23
N ARG A 168 -20.82 -1.78 -4.91
CA ARG A 168 -21.31 -0.41 -4.76
C ARG A 168 -21.18 0.44 -6.03
N GLY A 169 -20.66 -0.11 -7.13
CA GLY A 169 -20.44 0.64 -8.38
C GLY A 169 -19.41 1.78 -8.22
N LEU A 170 -18.42 1.58 -7.35
CA LEU A 170 -17.35 2.55 -7.08
C LEU A 170 -16.08 2.27 -7.92
N SER A 171 -16.13 1.28 -8.80
CA SER A 171 -15.05 0.97 -9.75
C SER A 171 -14.69 2.20 -10.59
N GLY A 172 -13.40 2.49 -10.70
CA GLY A 172 -12.89 3.68 -11.39
C GLY A 172 -12.94 4.98 -10.58
N LYS A 173 -13.51 4.96 -9.37
CA LYS A 173 -13.46 6.09 -8.42
C LYS A 173 -12.55 5.81 -7.23
N ILE A 174 -12.43 4.55 -6.83
CA ILE A 174 -11.57 4.11 -5.74
C ILE A 174 -10.62 3.04 -6.28
N PHE A 175 -9.33 3.25 -6.05
CA PHE A 175 -8.24 2.39 -6.53
C PHE A 175 -7.55 1.77 -5.33
N VAL A 176 -7.46 0.44 -5.31
CA VAL A 176 -6.80 -0.32 -4.23
C VAL A 176 -5.56 -0.95 -4.81
N MET A 177 -4.41 -0.70 -4.18
CA MET A 177 -3.11 -1.17 -4.66
C MET A 177 -2.33 -1.83 -3.52
N PRO A 178 -1.68 -2.98 -3.76
CA PRO A 178 -0.72 -3.50 -2.80
C PRO A 178 0.49 -2.56 -2.75
N CYS A 179 1.09 -2.41 -1.58
CA CYS A 179 2.35 -1.70 -1.39
C CYS A 179 3.37 -2.51 -0.60
N SER A 180 4.64 -2.13 -0.77
CA SER A 180 5.76 -2.71 -0.07
C SER A 180 5.70 -2.36 1.42
N HIS A 181 6.65 -2.84 2.20
CA HIS A 181 6.57 -2.73 3.65
C HIS A 181 6.75 -1.29 4.14
N ILE A 182 5.65 -0.65 4.52
CA ILE A 182 5.59 0.74 5.00
C ILE A 182 5.86 0.91 6.51
N GLY A 183 6.25 -0.18 7.19
CA GLY A 183 6.54 -0.20 8.62
C GLY A 183 5.30 -0.38 9.51
N GLY A 184 5.53 -0.80 10.75
CA GLY A 184 4.47 -1.05 11.72
C GLY A 184 3.75 -2.39 11.52
N HIS A 185 4.45 -3.46 11.14
CA HIS A 185 3.85 -4.81 11.00
C HIS A 185 3.22 -5.37 12.27
N LYS A 186 3.62 -4.89 13.45
CA LYS A 186 2.87 -5.13 14.70
C LYS A 186 1.41 -4.69 14.62
N TYR A 187 1.10 -3.76 13.72
CA TYR A 187 -0.22 -3.22 13.39
C TYR A 187 -0.77 -3.76 12.05
N ALA A 188 -0.33 -4.93 11.59
CA ALA A 188 -0.73 -5.47 10.29
C ALA A 188 -2.26 -5.47 10.09
N GLY A 189 -2.67 -5.27 8.84
CA GLY A 189 -3.83 -4.42 8.54
C GLY A 189 -3.43 -2.96 8.27
N ASN A 190 -2.22 -2.75 7.73
CA ASN A 190 -1.68 -1.43 7.47
C ASN A 190 -2.09 -0.94 6.08
N LEU A 191 -2.67 0.25 6.02
CA LEU A 191 -3.00 0.91 4.76
C LEU A 191 -2.79 2.43 4.83
N ILE A 192 -2.68 3.05 3.65
CA ILE A 192 -2.65 4.51 3.48
C ILE A 192 -3.78 4.90 2.54
N VAL A 193 -4.64 5.83 2.95
CA VAL A 193 -5.71 6.38 2.13
C VAL A 193 -5.37 7.80 1.70
N PHE A 194 -5.34 8.02 0.40
CA PHE A 194 -5.32 9.34 -0.23
C PHE A 194 -6.69 9.58 -0.85
N SER A 195 -7.44 10.53 -0.30
CA SER A 195 -8.75 10.92 -0.81
C SER A 195 -8.86 12.43 -0.78
N PRO A 196 -9.42 13.07 -1.81
CA PRO A 196 -9.77 14.48 -1.75
C PRO A 196 -10.78 14.73 -0.64
N ASP A 197 -10.58 15.80 0.14
CA ASP A 197 -11.58 16.31 1.06
C ASP A 197 -12.62 17.20 0.34
N SER A 198 -13.56 17.77 1.09
CA SER A 198 -14.61 18.64 0.55
C SER A 198 -14.09 19.94 -0.08
N ALA A 199 -12.86 20.34 0.25
CA ALA A 199 -12.17 21.47 -0.37
C ALA A 199 -11.24 21.04 -1.51
N GLY A 200 -11.20 19.75 -1.85
CA GLY A 200 -10.35 19.19 -2.89
C GLY A 200 -8.91 18.95 -2.46
N ASN A 201 -8.56 19.17 -1.19
CA ASN A 201 -7.20 18.91 -0.70
C ASN A 201 -7.01 17.41 -0.48
N VAL A 202 -5.83 16.91 -0.82
CA VAL A 202 -5.46 15.50 -0.61
C VAL A 202 -4.43 15.39 0.50
N SER A 203 -4.61 14.38 1.36
CA SER A 203 -3.59 13.97 2.31
C SER A 203 -3.63 12.46 2.54
N GLY A 204 -2.47 11.88 2.84
CA GLY A 204 -2.32 10.46 3.15
C GLY A 204 -2.63 10.17 4.62
N HIS A 205 -3.72 9.45 4.87
CA HIS A 205 -4.11 9.01 6.21
C HIS A 205 -3.68 7.57 6.43
N TRP A 206 -2.97 7.31 7.51
CA TRP A 206 -2.41 6.00 7.82
C TRP A 206 -3.30 5.27 8.80
N TYR A 207 -3.51 3.99 8.52
CA TYR A 207 -4.29 3.10 9.37
C TYR A 207 -3.50 1.84 9.70
N GLY A 208 -3.81 1.25 10.86
CA GLY A 208 -3.28 -0.03 11.31
C GLY A 208 -4.38 -0.84 11.98
N TYR A 209 -4.17 -2.15 12.09
CA TYR A 209 -5.17 -3.11 12.56
C TYR A 209 -6.49 -3.12 11.77
N VAL A 210 -6.50 -2.59 10.54
CA VAL A 210 -7.69 -2.65 9.69
C VAL A 210 -7.98 -4.11 9.34
N THR A 211 -9.22 -4.54 9.49
CA THR A 211 -9.71 -5.87 9.15
C THR A 211 -10.73 -5.81 8.00
N PRO A 212 -11.09 -6.95 7.38
CA PRO A 212 -12.15 -6.99 6.38
C PRO A 212 -13.49 -6.42 6.86
N ASP A 213 -13.80 -6.51 8.16
CA ASP A 213 -15.04 -6.00 8.73
C ASP A 213 -15.06 -4.45 8.82
N ASP A 214 -13.88 -3.82 8.81
CA ASP A 214 -13.74 -2.36 8.83
C ASP A 214 -13.87 -1.72 7.43
N VAL A 215 -13.75 -2.52 6.35
CA VAL A 215 -13.76 -2.01 4.96
C VAL A 215 -15.02 -1.19 4.64
N PRO A 216 -16.26 -1.60 5.00
CA PRO A 216 -17.43 -0.76 4.83
C PRO A 216 -17.27 0.64 5.47
N ALA A 217 -16.73 0.72 6.70
CA ALA A 217 -16.50 1.99 7.37
C ALA A 217 -15.39 2.81 6.68
N MET A 218 -14.33 2.17 6.20
CA MET A 218 -13.29 2.85 5.40
C MET A 218 -13.89 3.56 4.17
N LEU A 219 -14.83 2.91 3.49
CA LEU A 219 -15.52 3.47 2.33
C LEU A 219 -16.53 4.56 2.73
N ASP A 220 -17.42 4.27 3.68
CA ASP A 220 -18.57 5.11 4.00
C ASP A 220 -18.26 6.29 4.93
N GLN A 221 -17.31 6.10 5.85
CA GLN A 221 -16.92 7.11 6.82
C GLN A 221 -15.73 7.91 6.30
N HIS A 222 -14.61 7.25 6.00
CA HIS A 222 -13.42 7.99 5.61
C HIS A 222 -13.48 8.48 4.17
N ILE A 223 -13.63 7.61 3.18
CA ILE A 223 -13.54 8.01 1.77
C ILE A 223 -14.74 8.87 1.36
N ALA A 224 -15.96 8.50 1.74
CA ALA A 224 -17.16 9.23 1.32
C ALA A 224 -17.42 10.52 2.11
N LYS A 225 -17.10 10.58 3.41
CA LYS A 225 -17.40 11.76 4.26
C LYS A 225 -16.17 12.55 4.71
N GLY A 226 -14.96 12.01 4.52
CA GLY A 226 -13.72 12.60 5.03
C GLY A 226 -13.52 12.41 6.54
N GLU A 227 -14.29 11.55 7.18
CA GLU A 227 -14.26 11.35 8.64
C GLU A 227 -13.22 10.27 9.03
N ILE A 228 -12.26 10.61 9.89
CA ILE A 228 -11.19 9.69 10.29
C ILE A 228 -11.69 8.66 11.31
N ILE A 229 -11.36 7.39 11.07
CA ILE A 229 -11.64 6.28 12.00
C ILE A 229 -10.56 6.25 13.09
N GLN A 230 -10.81 6.95 14.18
CA GLN A 230 -9.80 7.29 15.20
C GLN A 230 -9.12 6.08 15.84
N ASN A 231 -9.87 5.00 16.11
CA ASN A 231 -9.35 3.78 16.74
C ASN A 231 -8.39 2.99 15.83
N LEU A 232 -8.42 3.23 14.52
CA LEU A 232 -7.52 2.61 13.54
C LEU A 232 -6.43 3.58 13.05
N SER A 233 -6.55 4.87 13.39
CA SER A 233 -5.67 5.93 12.89
C SER A 233 -4.26 5.85 13.48
N ARG A 234 -3.27 5.86 12.60
CA ARG A 234 -1.84 5.94 12.94
C ARG A 234 -1.27 7.35 12.83
N GLY A 235 -1.96 8.22 12.12
CA GLY A 235 -1.53 9.58 11.83
C GLY A 235 -1.83 10.00 10.39
N LYS A 236 -1.45 11.22 10.06
CA LYS A 236 -1.74 11.86 8.77
C LYS A 236 -0.45 12.45 8.18
N MET A 237 -0.32 12.41 6.86
CA MET A 237 0.70 13.12 6.11
C MET A 237 0.48 14.63 6.24
N GLY A 238 1.56 15.35 6.54
CA GLY A 238 1.54 16.77 6.81
C GLY A 238 2.88 17.19 7.41
N LEU A 239 3.22 18.46 7.24
CA LEU A 239 4.34 19.06 7.93
C LEU A 239 3.91 19.39 9.36
N ILE A 240 4.85 19.27 10.31
CA ILE A 240 4.66 19.90 11.62
C ILE A 240 4.76 21.41 11.35
N PRO A 241 3.78 22.23 11.76
CA PRO A 241 3.96 23.68 11.77
C PRO A 241 5.22 24.01 12.57
N GLU A 242 6.09 24.90 12.07
CA GLU A 242 7.26 25.34 12.83
C GLU A 242 6.81 25.87 14.20
N GLY A 243 7.18 25.17 15.28
CA GLY A 243 6.87 25.56 16.66
C GLY A 243 5.86 24.69 17.41
N GLU A 244 5.25 23.68 16.81
CA GLU A 244 4.34 22.76 17.53
C GLU A 244 5.00 21.39 17.79
N GLU A 245 5.51 21.18 19.01
CA GLU A 245 5.69 19.81 19.51
C GLU A 245 4.30 19.16 19.62
N ALA A 246 4.20 17.88 19.24
CA ALA A 246 2.95 17.13 19.17
C ALA A 246 2.07 17.35 20.42
N VAL A 247 0.98 18.10 20.25
CA VAL A 247 -0.01 18.33 21.30
C VAL A 247 -0.66 16.99 21.65
N LYS A 248 -0.39 16.48 22.84
CA LYS A 248 -1.18 15.42 23.45
C LYS A 248 -2.54 16.01 23.78
N GLU A 249 -3.59 15.55 23.12
CA GLU A 249 -4.97 15.90 23.49
C GLU A 249 -5.23 15.46 24.95
N ASP A 250 -5.45 16.45 25.80
CA ASP A 250 -5.71 16.31 27.23
C ASP A 250 -7.13 15.74 27.43
N LYS A 251 -7.23 14.48 27.84
CA LYS A 251 -8.50 13.93 28.34
C LYS A 251 -8.78 14.51 29.73
N HIS A 252 -10.00 15.04 29.87
CA HIS A 252 -10.64 15.54 31.09
C HIS A 252 -10.13 14.88 32.40
N LYS A 253 -9.62 15.73 33.30
CA LYS A 253 -9.26 15.37 34.69
C LYS A 253 -10.49 15.21 35.57
N ILE A 254 -10.51 14.16 36.39
CA ILE A 254 -11.07 14.18 37.74
C ILE A 254 -9.97 13.66 38.69
N PRO A 255 -9.72 14.32 39.84
CA PRO A 255 -8.53 14.06 40.64
C PRO A 255 -8.78 12.99 41.71
N ASN A 256 -7.85 12.06 41.90
CA ASN A 256 -7.41 11.75 43.25
C ASN A 256 -6.00 11.14 43.25
N GLY A 257 -5.17 11.62 44.18
CA GLY A 257 -3.73 11.41 44.20
C GLY A 257 -3.27 10.10 44.86
N ASN A 258 -2.06 9.68 44.48
CA ASN A 258 -0.91 9.70 45.39
C ASN A 258 0.36 9.44 44.58
N GLY A 259 1.41 10.19 44.91
CA GLY A 259 2.64 10.25 44.15
C GLY A 259 3.53 9.03 44.33
N VAL A 260 4.22 8.67 43.24
CA VAL A 260 5.54 8.04 43.27
C VAL A 260 6.36 8.69 42.16
N GLN A 261 7.47 9.32 42.53
CA GLN A 261 8.50 9.76 41.61
C GLN A 261 9.20 8.52 41.03
N VAL A 262 9.22 8.39 39.71
CA VAL A 262 10.15 7.50 39.01
C VAL A 262 10.85 8.28 37.92
N GLU A 263 12.18 8.18 37.97
CA GLU A 263 13.17 8.95 37.24
C GLU A 263 13.04 8.84 35.71
N ASN A 264 13.37 9.97 35.07
CA ASN A 264 13.55 10.13 33.64
C ASN A 264 14.57 9.12 33.09
N LYS A 265 14.09 8.13 32.32
CA LYS A 265 14.87 7.52 31.24
C LYS A 265 14.20 7.84 29.92
N GLY A 266 14.89 8.65 29.13
CA GLY A 266 14.47 9.07 27.80
C GLY A 266 14.08 7.87 26.95
N PHE A 267 12.82 7.86 26.52
CA PHE A 267 12.28 6.90 25.58
C PHE A 267 12.65 7.36 24.17
N THR A 268 13.79 6.91 23.68
CA THR A 268 14.25 7.13 22.32
C THR A 268 13.51 6.20 21.36
N GLY A 269 12.63 6.79 20.54
CA GLY A 269 12.32 6.40 19.16
C GLY A 269 12.02 4.93 18.85
N GLY A 270 10.74 4.64 18.60
CA GLY A 270 10.26 3.34 18.10
C GLY A 270 10.92 2.89 16.78
N CYS A 271 11.38 1.64 16.79
CA CYS A 271 12.39 1.01 15.95
C CYS A 271 12.07 0.73 14.45
N CYS A 272 11.07 1.33 13.80
CA CYS A 272 10.71 0.89 12.43
C CYS A 272 10.24 1.96 11.44
N GLN A 273 10.63 3.23 11.63
CA GLN A 273 10.89 4.09 10.48
C GLN A 273 12.40 4.29 10.50
N GLY A 274 13.12 3.68 9.55
CA GLY A 274 14.54 3.99 9.39
C GLY A 274 14.68 5.50 9.36
N ALA A 275 15.66 6.07 10.07
CA ALA A 275 15.88 7.51 10.17
C ALA A 275 15.98 8.22 8.80
N ASN A 276 16.07 7.45 7.71
CA ASN A 276 16.34 7.86 6.35
C ASN A 276 15.22 7.50 5.35
N GLY A 277 13.98 7.30 5.78
CA GLY A 277 12.79 7.17 4.90
C GLY A 277 12.87 6.11 3.80
N VAL A 278 13.68 5.08 4.02
CA VAL A 278 13.74 3.81 3.29
C VAL A 278 13.65 2.70 4.36
N SER A 279 12.90 1.63 4.08
CA SER A 279 12.50 0.59 5.05
C SER A 279 13.68 -0.22 5.61
N CYS A 280 14.27 0.23 6.72
CA CYS A 280 15.38 -0.45 7.40
C CYS A 280 14.88 -1.35 8.55
N CYS A 281 14.66 -2.63 8.26
CA CYS A 281 14.67 -3.68 9.28
C CYS A 281 15.69 -4.75 8.87
N GLN A 282 16.61 -5.07 9.78
CA GLN A 282 17.63 -6.11 9.66
C GLN A 282 17.11 -7.37 10.37
N GLU A 283 17.29 -8.53 9.74
CA GLU A 283 16.65 -9.82 10.10
C GLU A 283 17.26 -10.48 11.34
N GLN A 284 16.42 -11.20 12.09
CA GLN A 284 16.83 -12.41 12.80
C GLN A 284 16.51 -13.58 11.86
N THR A 285 17.52 -14.31 11.41
CA THR A 285 17.37 -15.50 10.56
C THR A 285 17.01 -16.74 11.39
N PRO A 286 15.93 -17.46 11.07
CA PRO A 286 15.80 -18.88 11.40
C PRO A 286 16.24 -19.74 10.20
N GLU A 287 16.88 -20.88 10.50
CA GLU A 287 17.43 -21.84 9.53
C GLU A 287 16.38 -22.48 8.59
N PRO A 288 16.76 -22.89 7.37
CA PRO A 288 15.81 -23.40 6.38
C PRO A 288 15.43 -24.86 6.61
N VAL A 289 14.14 -25.13 6.84
CA VAL A 289 13.55 -26.47 6.70
C VAL A 289 12.92 -26.58 5.31
N LYS A 290 13.49 -27.46 4.47
CA LYS A 290 12.92 -27.84 3.17
C LYS A 290 11.67 -28.70 3.36
N LYS A 291 10.55 -28.34 2.71
CA LYS A 291 9.54 -29.30 2.26
C LYS A 291 9.02 -28.90 0.88
N GLU A 292 9.21 -29.79 -0.09
CA GLU A 292 8.53 -29.80 -1.39
C GLU A 292 7.08 -30.26 -1.21
N GLY A 293 6.15 -29.71 -2.02
CA GLY A 293 4.78 -30.21 -2.07
C GLY A 293 3.77 -29.35 -2.83
N SER A 294 3.83 -29.42 -4.17
CA SER A 294 2.71 -29.37 -5.14
C SER A 294 1.65 -28.26 -4.99
N VAL A 295 1.83 -27.17 -5.74
CA VAL A 295 0.79 -26.15 -5.99
C VAL A 295 -0.10 -26.61 -7.15
N LYS A 296 -1.37 -26.92 -6.85
CA LYS A 296 -2.41 -27.04 -7.85
C LYS A 296 -2.72 -25.65 -8.41
N LYS A 297 -2.34 -25.44 -9.67
CA LYS A 297 -2.79 -24.29 -10.49
C LYS A 297 -4.29 -24.41 -10.70
N ASN A 298 -5.06 -23.44 -10.20
CA ASN A 298 -6.37 -23.07 -10.71
C ASN A 298 -6.81 -21.75 -10.09
N TRP A 299 -6.29 -20.63 -10.60
CA TRP A 299 -7.02 -19.35 -10.53
C TRP A 299 -6.52 -18.37 -11.58
N PHE A 300 -7.00 -18.55 -12.82
CA PHE A 300 -7.05 -17.50 -13.82
C PHE A 300 -8.45 -17.55 -14.43
N ARG A 301 -9.35 -16.68 -13.95
CA ARG A 301 -10.61 -16.41 -14.63
C ARG A 301 -11.29 -15.16 -14.07
N SER A 302 -10.91 -13.98 -14.56
CA SER A 302 -11.92 -12.92 -14.74
C SER A 302 -11.57 -11.72 -15.64
N ILE A 303 -10.35 -11.57 -16.18
CA ILE A 303 -9.99 -10.29 -16.84
C ILE A 303 -9.87 -10.35 -18.39
N GLU A 304 -9.89 -11.52 -19.04
CA GLU A 304 -9.65 -11.59 -20.50
C GLU A 304 -10.89 -11.76 -21.40
N LYS A 305 -12.12 -11.59 -20.89
CA LYS A 305 -13.33 -11.89 -21.72
C LYS A 305 -13.90 -10.71 -22.51
N GLU A 306 -13.66 -9.46 -22.15
CA GLU A 306 -14.28 -8.33 -22.85
C GLU A 306 -13.51 -7.88 -24.10
N GLU A 307 -12.18 -7.86 -24.04
CA GLU A 307 -11.34 -7.46 -25.19
C GLU A 307 -11.41 -8.47 -26.36
N LEU A 308 -11.57 -9.75 -26.07
CA LEU A 308 -11.62 -10.82 -27.09
C LEU A 308 -12.98 -10.86 -27.83
N LEU A 309 -14.07 -10.44 -27.16
CA LEU A 309 -15.41 -10.37 -27.77
C LEU A 309 -15.56 -9.15 -28.69
N LEU A 310 -14.98 -8.00 -28.33
CA LEU A 310 -14.97 -6.80 -29.17
C LEU A 310 -14.13 -6.99 -30.44
N GLY A 311 -12.97 -7.64 -30.34
CA GLY A 311 -12.13 -7.96 -31.50
C GLY A 311 -12.79 -8.93 -32.48
N ALA A 312 -13.48 -9.96 -31.98
CA ALA A 312 -14.16 -10.95 -32.82
C ALA A 312 -15.37 -10.36 -33.57
N ALA A 313 -16.13 -9.45 -32.94
CA ALA A 313 -17.27 -8.79 -33.57
C ALA A 313 -16.87 -7.87 -34.73
N ALA A 314 -15.76 -7.13 -34.58
CA ALA A 314 -15.25 -6.24 -35.63
C ALA A 314 -14.77 -7.00 -36.87
N VAL A 315 -14.04 -8.10 -36.69
CA VAL A 315 -13.56 -8.94 -37.81
C VAL A 315 -14.73 -9.61 -38.53
N GLY A 316 -15.75 -10.07 -37.79
CA GLY A 316 -16.96 -10.67 -38.36
C GLY A 316 -17.76 -9.70 -39.23
N ALA A 317 -17.92 -8.45 -38.78
CA ALA A 317 -18.64 -7.40 -39.51
C ALA A 317 -17.91 -6.96 -40.79
N VAL A 318 -16.58 -6.83 -40.76
CA VAL A 318 -15.80 -6.48 -41.96
C VAL A 318 -15.83 -7.62 -42.99
N ALA A 319 -15.78 -8.87 -42.55
CA ALA A 319 -15.88 -10.02 -43.45
C ALA A 319 -17.25 -10.11 -44.13
N THR A 320 -18.35 -9.83 -43.42
CA THR A 320 -19.70 -9.85 -44.02
C THR A 320 -19.91 -8.72 -45.02
N ILE A 321 -19.39 -7.52 -44.75
CA ILE A 321 -19.45 -6.39 -45.69
C ILE A 321 -18.63 -6.69 -46.95
N ALA A 322 -17.43 -7.27 -46.82
CA ALA A 322 -16.60 -7.64 -47.95
C ALA A 322 -17.25 -8.72 -48.84
N VAL A 323 -17.89 -9.73 -48.23
CA VAL A 323 -18.61 -10.77 -48.96
C VAL A 323 -19.84 -10.20 -49.67
N ALA A 324 -20.63 -9.36 -48.99
CA ALA A 324 -21.80 -8.71 -49.60
C ALA A 324 -21.42 -7.79 -50.77
N TYR A 325 -20.32 -7.02 -50.64
CA TYR A 325 -19.80 -6.17 -51.71
C TYR A 325 -19.29 -6.98 -52.92
N SER A 326 -18.68 -8.14 -52.67
CA SER A 326 -18.20 -9.04 -53.74
C SER A 326 -19.34 -9.71 -54.52
N ILE A 327 -20.46 -9.99 -53.87
CA ILE A 327 -21.67 -10.54 -54.50
C ILE A 327 -22.40 -9.46 -55.30
N TYR A 328 -22.55 -8.25 -54.74
CA TYR A 328 -23.20 -7.13 -55.44
C TYR A 328 -22.47 -6.74 -56.74
N ARG A 329 -21.12 -6.76 -56.75
CA ARG A 329 -20.33 -6.43 -57.94
C ARG A 329 -20.39 -7.50 -59.06
N LYS A 330 -20.81 -8.74 -58.76
CA LYS A 330 -20.95 -9.82 -59.76
C LYS A 330 -22.32 -9.87 -60.44
N SER A 331 -23.28 -9.05 -60.00
CA SER A 331 -24.67 -9.07 -60.48
C SER A 331 -25.10 -7.80 -61.22
N GLY A 332 -24.15 -6.93 -61.59
CA GLY A 332 -24.36 -5.76 -62.44
C GLY A 332 -23.72 -5.92 -63.82
#